data_AF-A0A2T4N3I0-F1
#
_entry.id   AF-A0A2T4N3I0-F1
#
_cell.length_a   1.000
_cell.length_b   1.000
_cell.length_c   1.000
_cell.angle_alpha   90.00
_cell.angle_beta   90.00
_cell.angle_gamma   90.00
#
_symmetry.space_group_name_H-M   'P 1'
#
loop_
_entity.id
_entity.type
_entity.pdbx_description
1 polymer ?
#
loop_
_entity_poly.entity_id
_entity_poly.type
_entity_poly.pdbx_seq_one_letter_code
_entity_poly.pdbx_strand_id
1 'polypeptide(L)'
;MSQHLISDMERNLSWWWEDLRGASARLRGYQRHLIECRQISPRPRATIAFTLRQCAAARRICAHTTMVIKARRTGLTTLNQFLSGHHL
;
A
#
# COMPACT_ATOMS: atom_id res chain seq x y z
N MET A 1 2.91 1.39 -30.23
CA MET A 1 1.76 1.70 -29.34
C MET A 1 1.77 0.88 -28.04
N SER A 2 2.16 -0.40 -28.07
CA SER A 2 2.23 -1.29 -26.89
C SER A 2 3.25 -0.89 -25.82
N GLN A 3 4.44 -0.40 -26.20
CA GLN A 3 5.49 0.00 -25.24
C GLN A 3 5.09 1.19 -24.37
N HIS A 4 4.40 2.19 -24.93
CA HIS A 4 3.93 3.35 -24.17
C HIS A 4 2.91 2.94 -23.09
N LEU A 5 1.98 2.04 -23.43
CA LEU A 5 1.02 1.48 -22.48
C LEU A 5 1.71 0.71 -21.35
N ILE A 6 2.73 -0.10 -21.65
CA ILE A 6 3.53 -0.81 -20.64
C ILE A 6 4.20 0.19 -19.69
N SER A 7 4.89 1.20 -20.22
CA SER A 7 5.57 2.21 -19.41
C SER A 7 4.60 3.02 -18.53
N ASP A 8 3.41 3.35 -19.04
CA ASP A 8 2.37 4.03 -18.25
C ASP A 8 1.84 3.14 -17.11
N MET A 9 1.64 1.85 -17.38
CA MET A 9 1.24 0.89 -16.35
C MET A 9 2.33 0.69 -15.29
N GLU A 10 3.61 0.64 -15.68
CA GLU A 10 4.74 0.58 -14.76
C GLU A 10 4.85 1.84 -13.89
N ARG A 11 4.68 3.02 -14.49
CA ARG A 11 4.67 4.29 -13.75
C ARG A 11 3.50 4.35 -12.76
N ASN A 12 2.32 3.89 -13.15
CA ASN A 12 1.17 3.78 -12.26
C ASN A 12 1.45 2.83 -11.10
N LEU A 13 2.12 1.69 -11.38
CA LEU A 13 2.49 0.71 -10.36
C LEU A 13 3.48 1.29 -9.33
N SER A 14 4.45 2.08 -9.78
CA SER A 14 5.40 2.78 -8.90
C SER A 14 4.70 3.70 -7.90
N TRP A 15 3.69 4.45 -8.34
CA TRP A 15 2.85 5.27 -7.46
C TRP A 15 2.14 4.45 -6.38
N TRP A 16 1.57 3.29 -6.74
CA TRP A 16 0.94 2.42 -5.75
C TRP A 16 1.93 1.82 -4.75
N TRP A 17 3.15 1.51 -5.17
CA TRP A 17 4.20 1.07 -4.25
C TRP A 17 4.60 2.15 -3.24
N GLU A 18 4.63 3.41 -3.67
CA GLU A 18 4.86 4.55 -2.79
C GLU A 18 3.73 4.74 -1.78
N ASP A 19 2.48 4.65 -2.22
CA ASP A 19 1.32 4.71 -1.32
C ASP A 19 1.36 3.56 -0.28
N LEU A 20 1.68 2.33 -0.70
CA LEU A 20 1.83 1.20 0.21
C LEU A 20 2.95 1.42 1.24
N ARG A 21 4.10 1.95 0.81
CA ARG A 21 5.19 2.31 1.73
C ARG A 21 4.75 3.38 2.72
N GLY A 22 4.06 4.41 2.25
CA GLY A 22 3.53 5.49 3.08
C GLY A 22 2.52 4.99 4.11
N ALA A 23 1.53 4.19 3.68
CA ALA A 23 0.53 3.60 4.57
C ALA A 23 1.16 2.68 5.62
N SER A 24 2.15 1.87 5.21
CA SER A 24 2.87 0.98 6.12
C SER A 24 3.72 1.77 7.13
N ALA A 25 4.34 2.87 6.71
CA ALA A 25 5.08 3.76 7.61
C ALA A 25 4.16 4.42 8.64
N ARG A 26 2.99 4.93 8.21
CA ARG A 26 1.96 5.46 9.11
C ARG A 26 1.50 4.43 10.13
N LEU A 27 1.25 3.19 9.70
CA LEU A 27 0.85 2.09 10.59
C LEU A 27 1.91 1.83 11.67
N ARG A 28 3.19 1.75 11.30
CA ARG A 28 4.29 1.60 12.28
C ARG A 28 4.36 2.78 13.25
N GLY A 29 4.15 4.00 12.76
CA GLY A 29 4.09 5.21 13.60
C GLY A 29 2.97 5.12 14.63
N TYR A 30 1.75 4.76 14.22
CA TYR A 30 0.62 4.59 15.13
C TYR A 30 0.84 3.47 16.16
N GLN A 31 1.43 2.34 15.73
CA GLN A 31 1.78 1.25 16.64
C GLN A 31 2.80 1.67 17.70
N ARG A 32 3.83 2.42 17.31
CA ARG A 32 4.80 2.99 18.25
C ARG A 32 4.14 3.94 19.24
N HIS A 33 3.27 4.81 18.76
CA HIS A 33 2.54 5.74 19.63
C HIS A 33 1.64 5.02 20.65
N LEU A 34 1.03 3.90 20.27
CA LEU A 34 0.28 3.07 21.21
C LEU A 34 1.17 2.49 22.32
N ILE A 35 2.42 2.13 22.01
CA ILE A 35 3.39 1.64 23.00
C ILE A 35 3.78 2.78 23.95
N GLU A 36 4.06 3.97 23.44
CA GLU A 36 4.36 5.16 24.23
C GLU A 36 3.20 5.50 25.20
N CYS A 37 1.96 5.49 24.70
CA CYS A 37 0.77 5.70 25.51
C CYS A 37 0.58 4.65 26.61
N ARG A 38 1.18 3.45 26.50
CA ARG A 38 1.13 2.44 27.56
C ARG A 38 2.01 2.78 28.75
N GLN A 39 3.06 3.58 28.54
CA GLN A 39 4.04 3.96 29.57
C GLN A 39 3.61 5.18 30.40
N ILE A 40 2.55 5.89 29.99
CA ILE A 40 2.05 7.09 30.66
C ILE A 40 0.96 6.72 31.67
N SER A 41 1.03 7.29 32.88
CA SER A 41 0.01 7.17 33.92
C SER A 41 -0.49 8.56 34.36
N PRO A 42 -1.81 8.82 34.33
CA PRO A 42 -2.88 7.93 33.88
C PRO A 42 -2.86 7.75 32.36
N ARG A 43 -3.37 6.60 31.89
CA ARG A 43 -3.35 6.26 30.46
C ARG A 43 -4.29 7.17 29.64
N PRO A 44 -3.84 7.78 28.52
CA PRO A 44 -4.66 8.67 27.70
C PRO A 44 -5.65 7.90 26.81
N ARG A 45 -6.81 7.52 27.38
CA ARG A 45 -7.81 6.65 26.73
C ARG A 45 -8.33 7.20 25.40
N ALA A 46 -8.62 8.51 25.32
CA ALA A 46 -9.13 9.14 24.10
C ALA A 46 -8.12 9.06 22.95
N THR A 47 -6.84 9.37 23.24
CA THR A 47 -5.74 9.26 22.29
C THR A 47 -5.59 7.82 21.79
N ILE A 48 -5.58 6.84 22.68
CA ILE A 48 -5.49 5.42 22.29
C ILE A 48 -6.64 5.01 21.38
N ALA A 49 -7.89 5.37 21.71
CA ALA A 49 -9.05 5.03 20.90
C ALA A 49 -8.97 5.68 19.50
N PHE A 50 -8.48 6.92 19.41
CA PHE A 50 -8.22 7.56 18.13
C PHE A 50 -7.11 6.85 17.34
N THR A 51 -5.96 6.57 17.96
CA THR A 51 -4.83 5.90 17.31
C THR A 51 -5.19 4.48 16.82
N LEU A 52 -6.03 3.75 17.56
CA LEU A 52 -6.53 2.44 17.11
C LEU A 52 -7.38 2.54 15.83
N ARG A 53 -8.22 3.59 15.71
CA ARG A 53 -8.98 3.87 14.47
C ARG A 53 -8.04 4.19 13.31
N GLN A 54 -6.99 4.97 13.56
CA GLN A 54 -5.97 5.28 12.55
C GLN A 54 -5.21 4.02 12.10
N CYS A 55 -4.86 3.12 13.02
CA CYS A 55 -4.29 1.81 12.70
C CYS A 55 -5.22 0.98 11.79
N ALA A 56 -6.51 0.93 12.12
CA ALA A 56 -7.49 0.21 11.31
C ALA A 56 -7.63 0.81 9.90
N ALA A 57 -7.66 2.14 9.79
CA ALA A 57 -7.68 2.83 8.49
C ALA A 57 -6.40 2.53 7.68
N ALA A 58 -5.22 2.64 8.28
CA ALA A 58 -3.96 2.35 7.61
C ALA A 58 -3.88 0.89 7.13
N ARG A 59 -4.34 -0.08 7.94
CA ARG A 59 -4.42 -1.49 7.53
C ARG A 59 -5.32 -1.70 6.32
N ARG A 60 -6.49 -1.03 6.26
CA ARG A 60 -7.39 -1.10 5.09
C ARG A 60 -6.72 -0.55 3.84
N ILE A 61 -6.00 0.57 3.94
CA ILE A 61 -5.24 1.14 2.82
C ILE A 61 -4.16 0.15 2.37
N CYS A 62 -3.35 -0.39 3.28
CA CYS A 62 -2.32 -1.38 2.93
C CYS A 62 -2.92 -2.60 2.20
N ALA A 63 -4.04 -3.14 2.70
CA ALA A 63 -4.70 -4.29 2.08
C ALA A 63 -5.22 -3.95 0.67
N HIS A 64 -5.89 -2.81 0.52
CA HIS A 64 -6.39 -2.33 -0.77
C HIS A 64 -5.25 -2.11 -1.76
N THR A 65 -4.23 -1.34 -1.39
CA THR A 65 -3.10 -1.03 -2.26
C THR A 65 -2.33 -2.30 -2.66
N THR A 66 -2.14 -3.25 -1.74
CA THR A 66 -1.54 -4.56 -2.05
C THR A 66 -2.36 -5.33 -3.09
N MET A 67 -3.68 -5.33 -2.97
CA MET A 67 -4.58 -5.97 -3.93
C MET A 67 -4.47 -5.34 -5.32
N VAL A 68 -4.48 -3.99 -5.39
CA VAL A 68 -4.34 -3.24 -6.64
C VAL A 68 -3.00 -3.55 -7.31
N ILE A 69 -1.90 -3.49 -6.56
CA ILE A 69 -0.55 -3.86 -7.05
C ILE A 69 -0.55 -5.26 -7.64
N LYS A 70 -1.12 -6.24 -6.93
CA LYS A 70 -1.19 -7.63 -7.40
C LYS A 70 -1.95 -7.73 -8.73
N ALA A 71 -3.14 -7.13 -8.81
CA ALA A 71 -3.96 -7.14 -10.01
C ALA A 71 -3.23 -6.47 -11.21
N ARG A 72 -2.59 -5.32 -10.97
CA ARG A 72 -1.84 -4.59 -12.01
C ARG A 72 -0.62 -5.35 -12.49
N ARG A 73 0.13 -5.99 -11.59
CA ARG A 73 1.28 -6.84 -11.95
C ARG A 73 0.86 -8.02 -12.81
N THR A 74 -0.21 -8.72 -12.44
CA THR A 74 -0.75 -9.81 -13.26
C THR A 74 -1.13 -9.31 -14.66
N GLY A 75 -1.84 -8.19 -14.76
CA GLY A 75 -2.19 -7.59 -16.06
C GLY A 75 -0.97 -7.23 -16.91
N LEU A 76 0.07 -6.65 -16.29
CA LEU A 76 1.32 -6.31 -16.98
C LEU A 76 2.04 -7.57 -17.50
N THR A 77 2.11 -8.63 -16.68
CA THR A 77 2.71 -9.91 -17.10
C THR A 77 1.96 -10.53 -18.27
N THR A 78 0.63 -10.56 -18.23
CA THR A 78 -0.19 -11.08 -19.34
C THR A 78 0.01 -10.26 -20.62
N LEU A 79 0.02 -8.93 -20.52
CA LEU A 79 0.27 -8.06 -21.68
C LEU A 79 1.65 -8.32 -22.27
N ASN A 80 2.68 -8.44 -21.44
CA ASN A 80 4.04 -8.69 -21.90
C ASN A 80 4.15 -10.06 -22.60
N GLN A 81 3.53 -11.10 -22.04
CA GLN A 81 3.49 -12.43 -22.68
C GLN A 81 2.77 -12.42 -24.03
N PHE A 82 1.64 -11.72 -24.13
CA PHE A 82 0.91 -11.59 -25.39
C PHE A 82 1.77 -10.92 -26.47
N LEU A 83 2.46 -9.84 -26.11
CA LEU A 83 3.33 -9.11 -27.03
C LEU A 83 4.59 -9.90 -27.41
N SER A 84 5.17 -10.67 -26.50
CA SER A 84 6.30 -11.55 -26.79
C SER A 84 5.91 -12.77 -27.64
N GLY A 85 4.69 -13.28 -27.50
CA GLY A 85 4.18 -14.42 -28.27
C GLY A 85 3.78 -14.08 -29.71
N HIS A 86 3.51 -12.81 -30.01
CA HIS A 86 3.16 -12.33 -31.36
C HIS A 86 4.37 -11.95 -32.23
N HIS A 87 5.59 -12.25 -31.79
CA HIS A 87 6.84 -11.98 -32.51
C HIS A 87 7.50 -13.25 -33.13
N LEU A 88 6.78 -14.37 -33.18
CA LEU A 88 7.11 -15.61 -33.91
C LEU A 88 6.08 -15.88 -34.99
#